data_AF-A0A6V7HVD2-F1
#
_entry.id   AF-A0A6V7HVD2-F1
#
_cell.length_a   1.000
_cell.length_b   1.000
_cell.length_c   1.000
_cell.angle_alpha   90.00
_cell.angle_beta   90.00
_cell.angle_gamma   90.00
#
_symmetry.space_group_name_H-M   'P 1'
#
loop_
_entity.id
_entity.type
_entity.pdbx_description
1 polymer ?
#
loop_
_entity_poly.entity_id
_entity_poly.type
_entity_poly.pdbx_seq_one_letter_code
_entity_poly.pdbx_strand_id
1 'polypeptide(L)' 'DIVASGMNKSSNPCNDFWEYACGNWISTTPIPPGEAVWNRFKLLFKAVKEKMR' A
#
# COMPACT_ATOMS: atom_id res chain seq x y z
N ASP A 1 2.19 5.95 -12.25
CA ASP A 1 0.83 5.79 -11.71
C ASP A 1 0.93 5.12 -10.34
N ILE A 2 0.30 5.68 -9.32
CA ILE A 2 0.45 5.25 -7.91
C ILE A 2 -0.11 3.84 -7.68
N VAL A 3 -1.13 3.44 -8.45
CA VAL A 3 -1.75 2.12 -8.36
C VAL A 3 -0.79 1.09 -8.98
N ALA A 4 -0.30 1.37 -10.18
CA ALA A 4 0.54 0.45 -10.93
C ALA A 4 1.86 0.08 -10.23
N SER A 5 2.42 0.95 -9.39
CA SER A 5 3.67 0.66 -8.67
C SER A 5 3.51 -0.34 -7.52
N GLY A 6 2.31 -0.47 -6.95
CA GLY A 6 2.02 -1.43 -5.88
C GLY A 6 1.63 -2.83 -6.38
N MET A 7 1.34 -2.96 -7.68
CA MET A 7 0.84 -4.20 -8.28
C MET A 7 1.96 -5.19 -8.56
N ASN A 8 1.78 -6.46 -8.18
CA ASN A 8 2.63 -7.56 -8.63
C ASN A 8 2.03 -8.20 -9.89
N LYS A 9 2.45 -7.72 -11.06
CA LYS A 9 1.96 -8.20 -12.37
C LYS A 9 2.34 -9.64 -12.71
N SER A 10 3.24 -10.25 -11.92
CA SER A 10 3.61 -11.66 -12.08
C SER A 10 2.61 -12.61 -11.40
N SER A 11 1.77 -12.10 -10.49
CA SER A 11 0.70 -12.88 -9.87
C SER A 11 -0.52 -12.98 -10.79
N ASN A 12 -1.21 -14.12 -10.78
CA ASN A 12 -2.45 -14.29 -11.54
C ASN A 12 -3.64 -13.69 -10.76
N PRO A 13 -4.32 -12.64 -11.29
CA PRO A 13 -5.42 -11.99 -10.58
C PRO A 13 -6.64 -12.88 -10.35
N CYS A 14 -6.86 -13.91 -11.16
CA CYS A 14 -7.99 -14.83 -10.97
C CYS A 14 -7.77 -15.80 -9.79
N ASN A 15 -6.52 -15.98 -9.37
CA ASN A 15 -6.14 -16.88 -8.28
C ASN A 15 -5.93 -16.10 -6.98
N ASP A 16 -5.22 -14.97 -7.06
CA ASP A 16 -4.99 -14.07 -5.92
C ASP A 16 -4.96 -12.62 -6.39
N PHE A 17 -6.15 -12.00 -6.39
CA PHE A 17 -6.29 -10.61 -6.77
C PHE A 17 -5.59 -9.66 -5.79
N TRP A 18 -5.47 -10.05 -4.51
CA TRP A 18 -4.82 -9.23 -3.50
C TRP A 18 -3.32 -9.13 -3.78
N GLU A 19 -2.66 -10.26 -4.02
CA GLU A 19 -1.23 -10.28 -4.39
C GLU A 19 -1.00 -9.56 -5.72
N TYR A 20 -1.85 -9.78 -6.72
CA TYR A 20 -1.75 -9.04 -7.98
C TYR A 20 -1.84 -7.52 -7.80
N ALA A 21 -2.80 -7.05 -7.00
CA ALA A 21 -3.04 -5.62 -6.83
C ALA A 21 -2.04 -4.94 -5.87
N CYS A 22 -1.55 -5.67 -4.85
CA CYS A 22 -0.84 -5.10 -3.71
C CYS A 22 0.52 -5.75 -3.38
N GLY A 23 0.88 -6.87 -4.00
CA GLY A 23 2.04 -7.68 -3.59
C GLY A 23 3.36 -6.93 -3.58
N ASN A 24 3.58 -6.05 -4.57
CA ASN A 24 4.78 -5.22 -4.61
C ASN A 24 4.79 -4.13 -3.53
N TRP A 25 3.62 -3.65 -3.10
CA TRP A 25 3.54 -2.70 -1.98
C TRP A 25 4.01 -3.34 -0.67
N ILE A 26 3.56 -4.57 -0.40
CA ILE A 26 3.89 -5.29 0.83
C ILE A 26 5.38 -5.62 0.88
N SER A 27 5.98 -6.04 -0.24
CA SER A 27 7.40 -6.38 -0.29
C SER A 27 8.34 -5.18 -0.12
N THR A 28 7.90 -3.97 -0.46
CA THR A 28 8.73 -2.75 -0.46
C THR A 28 8.41 -1.76 0.66
N THR A 29 7.29 -1.94 1.36
CA THR A 29 6.79 -0.96 2.34
C THR A 29 6.54 -1.58 3.72
N PRO A 30 7.60 -1.74 4.54
CA PRO A 30 7.44 -2.25 5.90
C PRO A 30 6.65 -1.25 6.78
N ILE A 31 5.97 -1.78 7.80
CA ILE A 31 5.27 -0.96 8.80
C ILE A 31 6.31 -0.21 9.64
N PRO A 32 6.29 1.14 9.71
CA PRO A 32 7.23 1.89 10.53
C PRO A 32 7.09 1.59 12.03
N PRO A 33 8.16 1.75 12.83
CA PRO A 33 8.08 1.61 14.28
C PRO A 33 7.03 2.55 14.89
N GLY A 34 6.23 2.03 15.81
CA GLY A 34 5.16 2.78 16.47
C GLY A 34 3.86 2.89 15.68
N GLU A 35 3.79 2.31 14.48
CA GLU A 35 2.56 2.21 13.70
C GLU A 35 2.02 0.78 13.73
N ALA A 36 0.70 0.64 13.86
CA ALA A 36 0.05 -0.68 13.82
C ALA A 36 -0.32 -1.11 12.39
N VAL A 37 -0.54 -0.14 11.50
CA VAL A 37 -1.01 -0.37 10.12
C VAL A 37 -0.33 0.61 9.18
N TRP A 38 0.11 0.13 8.03
CA TRP A 38 0.71 0.95 6.99
C TRP A 38 0.14 0.64 5.61
N ASN A 39 -0.98 1.30 5.30
CA ASN A 39 -1.68 1.16 4.03
C ASN A 39 -1.92 2.54 3.40
N ARG A 40 -2.50 2.55 2.20
CA ARG A 40 -2.72 3.79 1.42
C ARG A 40 -3.65 4.77 2.14
N PHE A 41 -4.65 4.27 2.88
CA PHE A 41 -5.54 5.12 3.68
C PHE A 41 -4.82 5.77 4.87
N LYS A 42 -3.92 5.04 5.53
CA LYS A 42 -3.07 5.61 6.61
C LYS A 42 -2.20 6.75 6.08
N LEU A 43 -1.61 6.58 4.90
CA LEU A 43 -0.81 7.63 4.24
C LEU A 43 -1.66 8.87 3.91
N LEU A 44 -2.86 8.66 3.35
CA LEU A 44 -3.80 9.74 3.09
C LEU A 44 -4.19 10.46 4.38
N PHE A 45 -4.54 9.71 5.43
CA PHE A 45 -4.91 10.29 6.73
C PHE A 45 -3.78 11.13 7.33
N LYS A 46 -2.53 10.65 7.24
CA LYS A 46 -1.36 11.40 7.70
C LYS A 46 -1.21 12.70 6.92
N ALA A 47 -1.30 12.66 5.59
CA ALA A 47 -1.19 13.85 4.75
C ALA A 47 -2.31 14.87 5.02
N VAL A 48 -3.55 14.40 5.21
CA VAL A 48 -4.68 15.28 5.57
C VAL A 48 -4.46 15.90 6.95
N LYS A 49 -4.01 15.12 7.94
CA LYS A 49 -3.71 15.61 9.29
C LYS A 49 -2.58 16.64 9.33
N GLU A 50 -1.55 16.48 8.49
CA GLU A 50 -0.46 17.46 8.37
C GLU A 50 -0.94 18.80 7.79
N LYS A 51 -1.90 18.77 6.86
CA LYS A 51 -2.49 20.00 6.28
C LYS A 51 -3.48 20.71 7.20
N MET A 52 -4.00 20.01 8.21
CA MET A 52 -4.88 20.60 9.23
C MET A 52 -4.12 21.26 10.38
N ARG A 53 -2.79 21.18 10.38
CA ARG A 53 -1.91 21.87 11.33
C ARG A 53 -1.45 23.19 10.74
#